data_AF-A0A9Q0ZQ04-F1
#
_entry.id   AF-A0A9Q0ZQ04-F1
#
_cell.length_a   1.000
_cell.length_b   1.000
_cell.length_c   1.000
_cell.angle_alpha   90.00
_cell.angle_beta   90.00
_cell.angle_gamma   90.00
#
_symmetry.space_group_name_H-M   'P 1'
#
loop_
_entity.id
_entity.type
_entity.pdbx_description
1 polymer ?
#
loop_
_entity_poly.entity_id
_entity_poly.type
_entity_poly.pdbx_seq_one_letter_code
_entity_poly.pdbx_strand_id
1 'polypeptide(L)'
;MGFSVGFVIGLVGVLILSHAAYSTSQYRGLLKITEDEFSGPPFNVVVELIVGLVLCMWAALTVPGDFLSIHPHSDENRWLMHGIWINILIKQKSFHWKAERNEPRLQNFEVI
;
A
#
# COMPACT_ATOMS: atom_id res chain seq x y z
N MET A 1 2.38 16.91 -1.93
CA MET A 1 2.28 15.54 -1.40
C MET A 1 2.01 15.65 0.09
N GLY A 2 0.73 15.65 0.50
CA GLY A 2 0.36 15.73 1.91
C GLY A 2 0.48 14.37 2.57
N PHE A 3 0.90 14.32 3.83
CA PHE A 3 0.89 13.09 4.61
C PHE A 3 -0.54 12.55 4.69
N SER A 4 -0.74 11.29 4.28
CA SER A 4 -2.05 10.64 4.39
C SER A 4 -2.48 10.59 5.86
N VAL A 5 -3.76 10.82 6.13
CA VAL A 5 -4.32 10.85 7.50
C VAL A 5 -3.97 9.58 8.27
N GLY A 6 -4.00 8.41 7.62
CA GLY A 6 -3.59 7.14 8.23
C GLY A 6 -2.12 7.11 8.66
N PHE A 7 -1.23 7.76 7.91
CA PHE A 7 0.20 7.83 8.26
C PHE A 7 0.45 8.69 9.50
N VAL A 8 -0.26 9.83 9.61
CA VAL A 8 -0.17 10.72 10.78
C VAL A 8 -0.72 10.03 12.03
N ILE A 9 -1.87 9.36 11.91
CA ILE A 9 -2.49 8.59 13.00
C ILE A 9 -1.57 7.45 13.45
N GLY A 10 -0.92 6.76 12.50
CA GLY A 10 0.06 5.71 12.79
C GLY A 10 1.27 6.22 13.57
N LEU A 11 1.88 7.34 13.15
CA LEU A 11 3.03 7.94 13.85
C LEU A 11 2.69 8.37 15.28
N VAL A 12 1.52 8.98 15.48
CA VAL A 12 1.03 9.37 16.83
C VAL A 12 0.78 8.13 17.69
N GLY A 13 0.21 7.07 17.11
CA GLY A 13 -0.01 5.79 17.79
C GLY A 13 1.30 5.17 18.30
N VAL A 14 2.35 5.13 17.47
CA VAL A 14 3.67 4.58 17.86
C VAL A 14 4.37 5.42 18.93
N LEU A 15 4.23 6.76 18.87
CA LEU A 15 4.77 7.66 19.89
C LEU A 15 4.14 7.42 21.27
N ILE A 16 2.82 7.29 21.32
CA ILE A 16 2.07 6.97 22.55
C ILE A 16 2.45 5.58 23.07
N LEU A 17 2.55 4.59 22.16
CA LEU A 17 2.96 3.22 22.51
C LEU A 17 4.36 3.18 23.11
N SER A 18 5.30 3.96 22.56
CA SER A 18 6.67 4.05 23.04
C SER A 18 6.74 4.70 24.43
N HIS A 19 5.92 5.72 24.69
CA HIS A 19 5.83 6.37 25.99
C HIS A 19 5.25 5.42 27.06
N ALA A 20 4.18 4.70 26.73
CA ALA A 20 3.59 3.68 27.60
C ALA A 20 4.60 2.56 27.91
N ALA A 21 5.26 2.03 26.88
CA ALA A 21 6.27 0.97 27.02
C ALA A 21 7.46 1.39 27.90
N TYR A 22 7.94 2.63 27.73
CA TYR A 22 8.99 3.21 28.56
C TYR A 22 8.57 3.27 30.03
N SER A 23 7.36 3.77 30.32
CA SER A 23 6.84 3.89 31.67
C SER A 23 6.72 2.53 32.38
N THR A 24 6.22 1.48 31.69
CA THR A 24 6.19 0.11 32.23
C THR A 24 7.56 -0.52 32.46
N SER A 25 8.51 -0.28 31.54
CA SER A 25 9.86 -0.86 31.64
C SER A 25 10.67 -0.20 32.77
N GLN A 26 10.49 1.11 32.97
CA GLN A 26 11.12 1.86 34.05
C GLN A 26 10.52 1.50 35.42
N TYR A 27 9.21 1.28 35.49
CA TYR A 27 8.53 0.80 36.70
C TYR A 27 9.04 -0.58 37.14
N ARG A 28 9.29 -1.50 36.19
CA ARG A 28 9.93 -2.80 36.48
C ARG A 28 11.35 -2.68 37.03
N GLY A 29 12.11 -1.66 36.62
CA GLY A 29 13.46 -1.40 37.13
C GLY A 29 13.45 -0.90 38.58
N LEU A 30 12.46 -0.06 38.93
CA LEU A 30 12.27 0.45 40.29
C LEU A 30 11.86 -0.65 41.28
N LEU A 31 10.94 -1.55 40.90
CA LEU A 31 10.52 -2.66 41.77
C LEU A 31 11.63 -3.67 42.04
N LYS A 32 12.58 -3.86 41.12
CA LYS A 32 13.77 -4.71 41.34
C LYS A 32 14.73 -4.17 42.40
N ILE A 33 14.67 -2.86 42.70
CA ILE A 33 15.50 -2.22 43.72
C ILE A 33 14.82 -2.22 45.10
N THR A 34 13.48 -2.41 45.17
CA THR A 34 12.67 -2.23 46.39
C THR A 34 12.16 -3.54 47.03
N GLU A 35 12.47 -4.72 46.48
CA GLU A 35 12.11 -6.06 47.01
C GLU A 35 10.61 -6.29 47.29
N ASP A 36 9.70 -5.47 46.74
CA ASP A 36 8.27 -5.56 47.01
C ASP A 36 7.54 -6.52 46.04
N GLU A 37 6.51 -7.21 46.55
CA GLU A 37 5.87 -8.35 45.88
C GLU A 37 5.13 -7.90 44.61
N PHE A 38 5.47 -8.56 43.51
CA PHE A 38 5.26 -8.12 42.13
C PHE A 38 3.78 -8.18 41.71
N SER A 39 2.94 -7.24 42.16
CA SER A 39 1.53 -7.10 41.76
C SER A 39 1.36 -6.55 40.33
N GLY A 40 2.17 -7.00 39.38
CA GLY A 40 1.99 -6.72 37.95
C GLY A 40 2.17 -5.24 37.54
N PRO A 41 2.26 -4.97 36.22
CA PRO A 41 2.26 -3.61 35.71
C PRO A 41 0.90 -2.94 35.98
N PRO A 42 0.87 -1.64 36.32
CA PRO A 42 -0.37 -0.91 36.56
C PRO A 42 -1.30 -1.02 35.35
N PHE A 43 -2.54 -1.45 35.58
CA PHE A 43 -3.56 -1.72 34.56
C PHE A 43 -3.73 -0.57 33.55
N ASN A 44 -3.54 0.67 34.00
CA ASN A 44 -3.63 1.87 33.17
C ASN A 44 -2.67 1.85 31.97
N VAL A 45 -1.45 1.33 32.15
CA VAL A 45 -0.45 1.27 31.07
C VAL A 45 -0.76 0.16 30.07
N VAL A 46 -1.36 -0.94 30.54
CA VAL A 46 -1.82 -2.04 29.67
C VAL A 46 -2.95 -1.56 28.77
N VAL A 47 -3.90 -0.77 29.30
CA VAL A 47 -4.98 -0.16 28.53
C VAL A 47 -4.44 0.79 27.47
N GLU A 48 -3.46 1.63 27.81
CA GLU A 48 -2.84 2.58 26.87
C GLU A 48 -2.10 1.87 25.73
N LEU A 49 -1.47 0.72 26.03
CA LEU A 49 -0.88 -0.18 25.03
C LEU A 49 -1.93 -0.79 24.08
N ILE A 50 -3.04 -1.31 24.61
CA ILE A 50 -4.14 -1.86 23.80
C ILE A 50 -4.71 -0.79 22.87
N VAL A 51 -4.95 0.42 23.39
CA VAL A 51 -5.48 1.54 22.60
C VAL A 51 -4.50 1.95 21.50
N GLY A 52 -3.20 2.09 21.83
CA GLY A 52 -2.17 2.41 20.83
C GLY A 52 -2.03 1.33 19.75
N LEU A 53 -2.15 0.05 20.11
CA LEU A 53 -2.13 -1.07 19.16
C LEU A 53 -3.34 -1.04 18.21
N VAL A 54 -4.54 -0.80 18.76
CA VAL A 54 -5.79 -0.70 17.96
C VAL A 54 -5.71 0.48 17.00
N LEU A 55 -5.20 1.63 17.44
CA LEU A 55 -5.00 2.80 16.57
C LEU A 55 -3.96 2.53 15.47
N CYS A 56 -2.86 1.86 15.80
CA CYS A 56 -1.85 1.50 14.82
C CYS A 56 -2.38 0.48 13.80
N MET A 57 -3.20 -0.48 14.25
CA MET A 57 -3.86 -1.45 13.38
C MET A 57 -4.92 -0.80 12.50
N TRP A 58 -5.69 0.16 13.02
CA TRP A 58 -6.63 0.97 12.25
C TRP A 58 -5.92 1.78 11.16
N ALA A 59 -4.83 2.46 11.52
CA ALA A 59 -3.98 3.17 10.57
C ALA A 59 -3.45 2.23 9.48
N ALA A 60 -2.93 1.06 9.85
CA ALA A 60 -2.43 0.07 8.91
C ALA A 60 -3.50 -0.48 7.95
N LEU A 61 -4.76 -0.56 8.38
CA LEU A 61 -5.89 -0.97 7.53
C LEU A 61 -6.33 0.15 6.56
N THR A 62 -6.12 1.41 6.91
CA THR A 62 -6.42 2.55 6.01
C THR A 62 -5.32 2.84 4.98
N VAL A 63 -4.15 2.20 5.09
CA VAL A 63 -3.02 2.37 4.15
C VAL A 63 -3.15 1.57 2.86
N PRO A 64 -3.56 0.28 2.86
CA PRO A 64 -3.91 -0.40 1.61
C PRO A 64 -5.19 0.24 1.07
N GLY A 65 -5.03 1.12 0.09
CA GLY A 65 -6.12 1.75 -0.65
C GLY A 65 -6.99 0.71 -1.35
N ASP A 66 -8.15 1.16 -1.84
CA ASP A 66 -9.20 0.32 -2.40
C ASP A 66 -8.66 -0.80 -3.30
N PHE A 67 -9.12 -2.02 -3.03
CA PHE A 67 -8.80 -3.16 -3.86
C PHE A 67 -9.34 -2.92 -5.27
N LEU A 68 -8.44 -2.82 -6.26
CA LEU A 68 -8.83 -2.78 -7.66
C LEU A 68 -9.61 -4.05 -8.00
N SER A 69 -10.84 -3.86 -8.46
CA SER A 69 -11.70 -4.97 -8.85
C SER A 69 -11.06 -5.78 -9.98
N ILE A 70 -10.82 -7.07 -9.72
CA ILE A 70 -10.38 -8.07 -10.73
C ILE A 70 -11.48 -8.33 -11.77
N HIS A 71 -12.72 -7.92 -11.53
CA HIS A 71 -13.78 -8.06 -12.50
C HIS A 71 -13.44 -7.22 -13.76
N PRO A 72 -13.34 -7.82 -14.95
CA PRO A 72 -12.95 -7.11 -16.18
C PRO A 72 -13.95 -6.03 -16.63
N HIS A 73 -15.09 -5.92 -15.95
CA HIS A 73 -16.19 -5.02 -16.30
C HIS A 73 -16.45 -3.92 -15.27
N SER A 74 -15.60 -3.81 -14.23
CA SER A 74 -15.61 -2.63 -13.35
C SER A 74 -15.27 -1.38 -14.15
N ASP A 75 -15.86 -0.24 -13.78
CA ASP A 75 -15.72 0.98 -14.58
C ASP A 75 -14.26 1.39 -14.74
N GLU A 76 -13.43 1.23 -13.70
CA GLU A 76 -11.98 1.50 -13.73
C GLU A 76 -11.22 0.63 -14.75
N ASN A 77 -11.58 -0.65 -14.87
CA ASN A 77 -11.00 -1.55 -15.86
C ASN A 77 -11.58 -1.32 -17.26
N ARG A 78 -12.76 -0.70 -17.40
CA ARG A 78 -13.37 -0.41 -18.71
C ARG A 78 -12.51 0.56 -19.51
N TRP A 79 -12.02 1.64 -18.90
CA TRP A 79 -11.18 2.61 -19.61
C TRP A 79 -9.79 2.08 -19.90
N LEU A 80 -9.21 1.31 -18.97
CA LEU A 80 -7.91 0.64 -19.18
C LEU A 80 -8.00 -0.39 -20.31
N MET A 81 -9.02 -1.26 -20.29
CA MET A 81 -9.24 -2.24 -21.36
C MET A 81 -9.54 -1.56 -22.69
N HIS A 82 -10.38 -0.53 -22.71
CA HIS A 82 -10.70 0.21 -23.93
C HIS A 82 -9.47 0.93 -24.50
N GLY A 83 -8.64 1.56 -23.65
CA GLY A 83 -7.39 2.21 -24.06
C GLY A 83 -6.37 1.21 -24.61
N ILE A 84 -6.20 0.06 -23.96
CA ILE A 84 -5.30 -1.02 -24.40
C ILE A 84 -5.75 -1.60 -25.74
N TRP A 85 -7.05 -1.91 -25.89
CA TRP A 85 -7.61 -2.43 -27.15
C TRP A 85 -7.46 -1.45 -28.30
N ILE A 86 -7.75 -0.16 -28.09
CA ILE A 86 -7.55 0.88 -29.11
C ILE A 86 -6.08 0.95 -29.53
N ASN A 87 -5.13 0.90 -28.59
CA ASN A 87 -3.71 0.97 -28.90
C ASN A 87 -3.25 -0.27 -29.71
N ILE A 88 -3.73 -1.46 -29.35
CA ILE A 88 -3.50 -2.70 -30.11
C ILE A 88 -4.07 -2.59 -31.53
N LEU A 89 -5.29 -2.09 -31.70
CA LEU A 89 -5.94 -1.93 -33.01
C LEU A 89 -5.20 -0.91 -33.90
N ILE A 90 -4.79 0.23 -33.33
CA ILE A 90 -4.00 1.23 -34.04
C ILE A 90 -2.66 0.64 -34.49
N LYS A 91 -2.01 -0.14 -33.63
CA LYS A 91 -0.73 -0.79 -33.93
C LYS A 91 -0.87 -1.87 -35.00
N GLN A 92 -1.94 -2.66 -34.96
CA GLN A 92 -2.30 -3.62 -36.02
C GLN A 92 -2.51 -2.91 -37.36
N LYS A 93 -3.32 -1.84 -37.37
CA LYS A 93 -3.60 -1.08 -38.60
C LYS A 93 -2.34 -0.41 -39.16
N SER A 94 -1.47 0.10 -38.30
CA SER A 94 -0.18 0.68 -38.68
C SER A 94 0.78 -0.37 -39.27
N PHE A 95 0.81 -1.58 -38.70
CA PHE A 95 1.63 -2.68 -39.22
C PHE A 95 1.13 -3.15 -40.59
N HIS A 96 -0.19 -3.31 -40.74
CA HIS A 96 -0.80 -3.63 -42.04
C HIS A 96 -0.49 -2.54 -43.08
N TRP A 97 -0.63 -1.27 -42.72
CA TRP A 97 -0.25 -0.16 -43.61
C TRP A 97 1.24 -0.14 -43.96
N LYS A 98 2.11 -0.60 -43.06
CA LYS A 98 3.54 -0.72 -43.29
C LYS A 98 3.86 -1.88 -44.22
N ALA A 99 3.15 -3.00 -44.12
CA ALA A 99 3.29 -4.17 -44.98
C ALA A 99 2.87 -3.84 -46.42
N GLU A 100 1.69 -3.24 -46.59
CA GLU A 100 1.17 -2.78 -47.89
C GLU A 100 2.16 -1.84 -48.60
N ARG A 101 2.73 -0.87 -47.87
CA ARG A 101 3.73 0.05 -48.44
C ARG A 101 5.05 -0.62 -48.83
N ASN A 102 5.36 -1.79 -48.28
CA ASN A 102 6.61 -2.49 -48.55
C ASN A 102 6.48 -3.51 -49.69
N GLU A 103 5.29 -4.00 -50.02
CA GLU A 103 5.08 -4.96 -51.12
C GLU A 103 5.70 -4.54 -52.47
N PRO A 104 5.50 -3.32 -52.99
CA PRO A 104 6.11 -2.91 -54.27
C PRO A 104 7.64 -2.77 -54.20
N ARG A 105 8.23 -2.64 -53.00
CA ARG A 105 9.69 -2.63 -52.82
C ARG A 105 10.28 -4.04 -52.81
N LEU A 106 9.53 -5.03 -52.35
CA LEU A 106 9.97 -6.44 -52.36
C LEU A 106 9.97 -7.00 -53.79
N GLN A 107 8.97 -6.66 -54.60
CA GLN A 107 8.92 -7.06 -56.01
C GLN A 107 10.08 -6.50 -56.85
N ASN A 108 10.64 -5.34 -56.49
CA ASN A 108 11.82 -4.78 -57.16
C ASN A 108 13.16 -5.41 -56.71
N PHE A 109 13.19 -6.09 -55.55
CA PHE A 109 14.37 -6.80 -55.05
C PHE A 109 14.41 -8.26 -55.51
N GLU A 110 13.26 -8.89 -55.79
CA GLU A 110 13.17 -10.26 -56.31
C GLU A 110 13.54 -10.39 -57.80
N VAL A 111 13.66 -9.28 -58.53
CA VAL A 111 13.90 -9.24 -59.98
C VAL A 111 15.37 -8.90 -60.34
N ILE A 112 16.27 -8.95 -59.35
CA ILE A 112 17.73 -8.76 -59.53
C ILE A 112 18.47 -10.06 -59.23
#